data_AF-A0A4C1SH04-F1
#
_entry.id   AF-A0A4C1SH04-F1
#
_cell.length_a   1.000
_cell.length_b   1.000
_cell.length_c   1.000
_cell.angle_alpha   90.00
_cell.angle_beta   90.00
_cell.angle_gamma   90.00
#
_symmetry.space_group_name_H-M   'P 1'
#
loop_
_entity.id
_entity.type
_entity.pdbx_description
1 polymer ?
#
loop_
_entity_poly.entity_id
_entity_poly.type
_entity_poly.pdbx_seq_one_letter_code
_entity_poly.pdbx_strand_id
1 'polypeptide(L)'
;MNVQAEDTGKYYCEIITTHGKSVQVHAIEVQYAPRIFTTPSGFIELPVGAILEVICEAEGVPQPAITWTHNNQTVIDYLREIV
;
A
#
# COMPACT_ATOMS: atom_id res chain seq x y z
N MET A 1 10.63 17.65 -13.07
CA MET A 1 11.19 16.47 -12.37
C MET A 1 10.03 15.83 -11.62
N ASN A 2 9.75 14.55 -11.83
CA ASN A 2 8.62 13.86 -11.22
C ASN A 2 9.17 12.85 -10.20
N VAL A 3 8.57 12.78 -9.01
CA VAL A 3 8.97 11.85 -7.95
C VAL A 3 8.42 10.47 -8.28
N GLN A 4 9.26 9.44 -8.14
CA GLN A 4 8.92 8.04 -8.44
C GLN A 4 9.28 7.14 -7.25
N ALA A 5 8.72 5.93 -7.21
CA ALA A 5 8.93 5.01 -6.09
C ALA A 5 10.42 4.66 -5.89
N GLU A 6 11.18 4.64 -7.00
CA GLU A 6 12.61 4.35 -7.06
C GLU A 6 13.46 5.47 -6.43
N ASP A 7 12.90 6.66 -6.21
CA ASP A 7 13.54 7.74 -5.45
C ASP A 7 13.52 7.47 -3.93
N THR A 8 12.95 6.36 -3.46
CA THR A 8 13.03 5.94 -2.06
C THR A 8 14.48 5.54 -1.72
N GLY A 9 15.04 6.14 -0.67
CA GLY A 9 16.40 5.83 -0.26
C GLY A 9 17.00 6.77 0.77
N LYS A 10 18.31 6.57 1.01
CA LYS A 10 19.11 7.44 1.88
C LYS A 10 19.77 8.52 1.04
N TYR A 11 19.48 9.77 1.37
CA TYR A 11 20.07 10.95 0.75
C TYR A 11 21.11 11.57 1.68
N TYR A 12 22.23 11.98 1.11
CA TYR A 12 23.37 12.53 1.83
C TYR A 12 23.54 14.00 1.44
N CYS A 13 23.44 14.89 2.42
CA CYS A 13 23.84 16.28 2.29
C CYS A 13 25.24 16.41 2.86
N GLU A 14 26.22 16.70 2.00
CA GLU A 14 27.62 16.84 2.39
C GLU A 14 28.08 18.29 2.21
N ILE A 15 28.75 18.84 3.23
CA ILE A 15 29.42 20.14 3.18
C ILE A 15 30.90 19.91 3.41
N ILE A 16 31.72 20.35 2.46
CA ILE A 16 33.18 20.25 2.52
C ILE A 16 33.76 21.66 2.52
N THR A 17 34.59 21.96 3.51
CA THR A 17 35.32 23.24 3.64
C THR A 17 36.80 22.99 3.85
N THR A 18 37.62 24.04 3.81
CA THR A 18 39.05 23.97 4.17
C THR A 18 39.30 23.52 5.61
N HIS A 19 38.29 23.58 6.48
CA HIS A 19 38.39 23.23 7.90
C HIS A 19 37.78 21.86 8.23
N GLY A 20 37.20 21.15 7.26
CA GLY A 20 36.65 19.81 7.47
C GLY A 20 35.40 19.49 6.65
N LYS A 21 34.81 18.33 6.94
CA LYS A 21 33.62 17.77 6.29
C LYS A 21 32.50 17.58 7.31
N SER A 22 31.28 17.95 6.94
CA SER A 22 30.05 17.62 7.67
C SER A 22 29.10 16.86 6.75
N VAL A 23 28.42 15.84 7.27
CA VAL A 23 27.48 15.00 6.51
C VAL A 23 26.18 14.87 7.30
N GLN A 24 25.07 15.14 6.63
CA GLN A 24 23.72 14.86 7.14
C GLN A 24 23.07 13.79 6.26
N VAL A 25 22.40 12.82 6.89
CA VAL A 25 21.71 11.73 6.19
C VAL A 25 20.21 11.84 6.44
N HIS A 26 19.42 11.74 5.37
CA HIS A 26 17.97 11.70 5.41
C HIS A 26 17.47 10.40 4.79
N ALA A 27 16.58 9.68 5.48
CA ALA A 27 15.86 8.56 4.90
C ALA A 27 14.55 9.08 4.31
N ILE A 28 14.37 8.92 3.00
CA ILE A 28 13.19 9.35 2.26
C ILE A 28 12.43 8.11 1.80
N GLU A 29 11.13 8.07 2.09
CA GLU A 29 10.19 7.06 1.59
C GLU A 29 9.17 7.76 0.70
N VAL A 30 9.08 7.32 -0.56
CA VAL A 30 8.09 7.85 -1.49
C VAL A 30 6.77 7.11 -1.28
N GLN A 31 5.79 7.83 -0.76
CA GLN A 31 4.45 7.32 -0.53
C GLN A 31 3.57 7.47 -1.76
N TYR A 32 2.69 6.49 -1.96
CA TYR A 32 1.73 6.51 -3.05
C TYR A 32 0.42 5.84 -2.64
N ALA A 33 -0.66 6.31 -3.25
CA ALA A 33 -2.01 5.85 -2.93
C ALA A 33 -2.17 4.35 -3.25
N PRO A 34 -3.02 3.64 -2.47
CA PRO A 34 -3.34 2.25 -2.74
C PRO A 34 -3.86 2.03 -4.17
N ARG A 35 -3.31 1.02 -4.84
CA ARG A 35 -3.89 0.42 -6.05
C ARG A 35 -4.55 -0.89 -5.64
N ILE A 36 -5.83 -1.02 -5.97
CA ILE A 36 -6.67 -2.12 -5.50
C ILE A 36 -6.97 -3.03 -6.68
N PHE A 37 -6.77 -4.32 -6.50
CA PHE A 37 -7.07 -5.38 -7.44
C PHE A 37 -8.11 -6.30 -6.81
N THR A 38 -9.27 -6.45 -7.44
CA THR A 38 -10.34 -7.33 -6.97
C THR A 38 -10.64 -8.39 -8.01
N THR A 39 -10.86 -9.63 -7.56
CA THR A 39 -11.22 -10.74 -8.45
C THR A 39 -12.19 -11.70 -7.75
N PRO A 40 -13.35 -12.00 -8.36
CA PRO A 40 -13.96 -11.33 -9.52
C PRO A 40 -14.36 -9.88 -9.22
N SER A 41 -14.35 -9.02 -10.24
CA SER A 41 -14.72 -7.60 -10.14
C SER A 41 -16.02 -7.29 -10.88
N GLY A 42 -16.81 -6.35 -10.36
CA GLY A 42 -18.03 -5.86 -11.03
C GLY A 42 -19.30 -6.61 -10.63
N PHE A 43 -20.29 -6.62 -11.52
CA PHE A 43 -21.53 -7.36 -11.31
C PHE A 43 -21.32 -8.84 -11.59
N ILE A 44 -21.76 -9.69 -10.67
CA ILE A 44 -21.58 -11.14 -10.72
C ILE A 44 -22.95 -11.78 -10.56
N GLU A 45 -23.34 -12.63 -11.51
CA GLU A 45 -24.56 -13.43 -11.44
C GLU A 45 -24.21 -14.84 -10.95
N LEU A 46 -24.93 -15.33 -9.93
CA LEU A 46 -24.69 -16.63 -9.32
C LEU A 46 -26.01 -17.38 -9.09
N PRO A 47 -26.02 -18.71 -9.28
CA PRO A 47 -27.15 -19.54 -8.87
C PRO A 47 -27.40 -19.45 -7.37
N VAL A 48 -28.67 -19.65 -6.97
CA VAL A 48 -29.03 -19.72 -5.55
C VAL A 48 -28.28 -20.87 -4.88
N GLY A 49 -27.61 -20.57 -3.77
CA GLY A 49 -26.81 -21.54 -3.00
C GLY A 49 -25.35 -21.68 -3.45
N ALA A 50 -24.93 -20.96 -4.49
CA ALA A 50 -23.52 -20.90 -4.88
C ALA A 50 -22.70 -20.11 -3.85
N ILE A 51 -21.42 -20.48 -3.71
CA ILE A 51 -20.44 -19.77 -2.88
C ILE A 51 -19.65 -18.82 -3.78
N LEU A 52 -19.52 -17.56 -3.35
CA LEU A 52 -18.67 -16.57 -3.99
C LEU A 52 -17.43 -16.32 -3.13
N GLU A 53 -16.27 -16.55 -3.72
CA GLU A 53 -14.98 -16.12 -3.18
C GLU A 53 -14.57 -14.83 -3.89
N VAL A 54 -14.28 -13.77 -3.13
CA VAL A 54 -13.77 -12.50 -3.66
C VAL A 54 -12.42 -12.22 -3.03
N ILE A 55 -11.41 -12.12 -3.88
CA ILE A 55 -10.05 -11.79 -3.49
C ILE A 55 -9.86 -10.28 -3.67
N CYS A 56 -9.25 -9.64 -2.67
CA CYS A 56 -8.87 -8.23 -2.70
C CYS A 56 -7.40 -8.12 -2.33
N GLU A 57 -6.63 -7.56 -3.25
CA GLU A 57 -5.22 -7.25 -3.07
C GLU A 57 -5.04 -5.73 -3.18
N ALA A 58 -4.17 -5.17 -2.35
CA ALA A 58 -3.90 -3.73 -2.36
C ALA A 58 -2.41 -3.47 -2.22
N GLU A 59 -1.87 -2.71 -3.15
CA GLU A 59 -0.47 -2.26 -3.16
C GLU A 59 -0.41 -0.77 -2.87
N GLY A 60 0.48 -0.35 -1.98
CA GLY A 60 0.60 1.05 -1.58
C GLY A 60 1.74 1.23 -0.60
N VAL A 61 2.23 2.46 -0.49
CA VAL A 61 3.19 2.83 0.55
C VAL A 61 2.60 4.01 1.32
N PRO A 62 2.31 3.86 2.63
CA PRO A 62 2.45 2.63 3.43
C PRO A 62 1.50 1.49 3.00
N GLN A 63 1.78 0.25 3.45
CA GLN A 63 0.97 -0.93 3.16
C GLN A 63 -0.52 -0.67 3.48
N PRO A 64 -1.44 -0.81 2.51
CA PRO A 64 -2.85 -0.52 2.73
C PRO A 64 -3.53 -1.51 3.69
N ALA A 65 -4.47 -1.01 4.49
CA ALA A 65 -5.38 -1.85 5.27
C ALA A 65 -6.64 -2.17 4.44
N ILE A 66 -6.99 -3.46 4.33
CA ILE A 66 -8.16 -3.91 3.57
C ILE A 66 -9.35 -4.10 4.50
N THR A 67 -10.49 -3.50 4.17
CA THR A 67 -11.77 -3.66 4.88
C THR A 67 -12.87 -4.05 3.91
N TRP A 68 -13.61 -5.10 4.24
CA TRP A 68 -14.76 -5.55 3.47
C TRP A 68 -16.04 -4.87 3.93
N THR A 69 -16.88 -4.50 2.98
CA THR A 69 -18.21 -3.95 3.25
C THR A 69 -19.28 -4.67 2.42
N HIS A 70 -20.44 -4.88 3.01
CA HIS A 70 -21.61 -5.41 2.33
C HIS A 70 -22.81 -4.53 2.71
N ASN A 71 -23.52 -4.00 1.71
CA ASN A 71 -24.65 -3.08 1.90
C ASN A 71 -24.33 -1.90 2.86
N ASN A 72 -23.16 -1.27 2.68
CA ASN A 72 -22.63 -0.19 3.51
C ASN A 72 -22.36 -0.54 4.98
N GLN A 73 -22.29 -1.83 5.32
CA GLN A 73 -21.91 -2.31 6.64
C GLN A 73 -20.55 -3.00 6.57
N THR A 74 -19.66 -2.68 7.51
CA THR A 74 -18.36 -3.34 7.62
C THR A 74 -18.55 -4.78 8.02
N VAL A 75 -17.97 -5.69 7.24
CA VAL A 75 -17.88 -7.11 7.58
C VAL A 75 -16.66 -7.25 8.50
N ILE A 76 -16.91 -7.52 9.77
CA ILE A 76 -15.84 -7.77 10.74
C ILE A 76 -15.42 -9.22 10.58
N ASP A 77 -14.23 -9.42 10.01
CA ASP A 77 -13.60 -10.73 9.98
C ASP A 77 -12.84 -10.97 11.29
N TYR A 78 -13.25 -11.98 12.06
CA TYR A 78 -12.58 -12.40 13.30
C TYR A 78 -11.35 -13.29 13.02
N LEU A 79 -11.04 -13.62 11.76
CA LEU A 79 -9.96 -14.53 11.37
C LEU A 79 -8.73 -13.83 10.78
N ARG A 80 -8.48 -12.57 11.13
CA ARG A 80 -7.29 -11.80 10.70
C ARG A 80 -5.93 -12.33 11.20
N GLU A 81 -5.87 -13.45 11.92
CA GLU A 81 -4.66 -13.95 12.60
C GLU A 81 -3.97 -15.16 11.96
N ILE A 82 -4.30 -15.58 10.73
CA ILE A 82 -3.55 -16.68 10.08
C ILE A 82 -3.25 -16.38 8.61
N VAL A 83 -2.26 -15.52 8.39
CA VAL A 83 -1.30 -15.61 7.25
C VAL A 83 0.07 -15.28 7.78
#